data_AF-A0A164YDG9-F1
#
_entry.id   AF-A0A164YDG9-F1
#
_cell.length_a   1.000
_cell.length_b   1.000
_cell.length_c   1.000
_cell.angle_alpha   90.00
_cell.angle_beta   90.00
_cell.angle_gamma   90.00
#
_symmetry.space_group_name_H-M   'P 1'
#
loop_
_entity.id
_entity.type
_entity.pdbx_description
1 polymer ?
#
loop_
_entity_poly.entity_id
_entity_poly.type
_entity_poly.pdbx_seq_one_letter_code
_entity_poly.pdbx_strand_id
1 'polypeptide(L)'
;MENHNIMIVALHDKPDSIEDCIKLLNDEWPRSKTARLRSIESSNPNLPISLIMVSNTTTVLINPANRGKGFGKLLMEECEKLAVKLGFSTAVLSTHDKQQFYQKLGYEFCQPVSQYGGVVPS
;
A
#
# COMPACT_ATOMS: atom_id res chain seq x y z
N MET A 1 18.26 5.28 19.42
CA MET A 1 17.32 4.94 18.31
C MET A 1 17.54 6.01 17.26
N GLU A 2 18.07 5.66 16.09
CA GLU A 2 18.26 6.64 15.02
C GLU A 2 16.87 7.15 14.60
N ASN A 3 16.62 8.44 14.80
CA ASN A 3 15.42 9.12 14.34
C ASN A 3 15.48 9.23 12.81
N HIS A 4 15.24 8.11 12.13
CA HIS A 4 14.95 8.16 10.71
C HIS A 4 13.62 8.91 10.55
N ASN A 5 13.68 10.09 9.95
CA ASN A 5 12.47 10.80 9.57
C ASN A 5 11.82 10.00 8.43
N ILE A 6 10.73 9.31 8.75
CA ILE A 6 9.98 8.47 7.82
C ILE A 6 8.72 9.22 7.46
N MET A 7 8.48 9.38 6.17
CA MET A 7 7.32 10.06 5.63
C MET A 7 6.55 9.13 4.71
N ILE A 8 5.22 9.20 4.78
CA ILE A 8 4.34 8.58 3.79
C ILE A 8 3.98 9.66 2.78
N VAL A 9 4.18 9.36 1.49
CA VAL A 9 3.90 10.27 0.38
C VAL A 9 3.17 9.54 -0.74
N ALA A 10 2.42 10.28 -1.54
CA ALA A 10 1.82 9.72 -2.75
C ALA A 10 2.90 9.46 -3.80
N LEU A 11 2.81 8.31 -4.47
CA LEU A 11 3.82 7.88 -5.44
C LEU A 11 3.91 8.82 -6.65
N HIS A 12 2.78 9.39 -7.08
CA HIS A 12 2.74 10.35 -8.19
C HIS A 12 3.45 11.68 -7.88
N ASP A 13 3.71 12.00 -6.60
CA ASP A 13 4.50 13.16 -6.19
C ASP A 13 6.01 12.86 -6.12
N LYS A 14 6.43 11.60 -6.38
CA LYS A 14 7.81 11.13 -6.29
C LYS A 14 8.20 10.25 -7.49
N PRO A 15 8.30 10.82 -8.70
CA PRO A 15 8.71 10.07 -9.90
C PRO A 15 10.11 9.46 -9.77
N ASP A 16 11.01 10.09 -9.03
CA ASP A 16 12.38 9.60 -8.81
C ASP A 16 12.42 8.25 -8.07
N SER A 17 11.37 7.91 -7.33
CA SER A 17 11.25 6.66 -6.59
C SER A 17 10.67 5.50 -7.40
N ILE A 18 10.24 5.71 -8.66
CA ILE A 18 9.52 4.70 -9.45
C ILE A 18 10.36 3.43 -9.66
N GLU A 19 11.63 3.58 -10.04
CA GLU A 19 12.48 2.42 -10.33
C GLU A 19 12.73 1.55 -9.08
N ASP A 20 12.95 2.20 -7.93
CA ASP A 20 13.07 1.52 -6.63
C ASP A 20 11.77 0.77 -6.27
N CYS A 21 10.62 1.37 -6.56
CA CYS A 21 9.32 0.74 -6.36
C CYS A 21 9.14 -0.50 -7.23
N ILE A 22 9.51 -0.42 -8.52
CA ILE A 22 9.45 -1.54 -9.44
C ILE A 22 10.34 -2.69 -8.95
N LYS A 23 11.58 -2.37 -8.57
CA LYS A 23 12.54 -3.37 -8.10
C LYS A 23 12.02 -4.10 -6.87
N LEU A 24 11.62 -3.35 -5.85
CA LEU A 24 11.18 -3.95 -4.59
C LEU A 24 9.86 -4.72 -4.71
N LEU A 25 8.91 -4.22 -5.51
CA LEU A 25 7.67 -4.98 -5.77
C LEU A 25 7.93 -6.29 -6.52
N ASN A 26 8.93 -6.31 -7.41
CA ASN A 26 9.31 -7.52 -8.13
C ASN A 26 10.11 -8.51 -7.29
N ASP A 27 10.83 -8.05 -6.27
CA ASP A 27 11.50 -8.93 -5.30
C ASP A 27 10.49 -9.79 -4.52
N GLU A 28 9.30 -9.26 -4.20
CA GLU A 28 8.26 -10.00 -3.47
C GLU A 28 7.23 -10.67 -4.40
N TRP A 29 6.85 -10.02 -5.50
CA TRP A 29 5.85 -10.52 -6.46
C TRP A 29 6.35 -10.31 -7.91
N PRO A 30 7.09 -11.26 -8.50
CA PRO A 30 7.69 -11.08 -9.81
C PRO A 30 6.66 -10.77 -10.93
N ARG A 31 6.84 -9.64 -11.63
CA ARG A 31 6.07 -9.23 -12.83
C ARG A 31 6.98 -8.50 -13.83
N SER A 32 6.51 -8.30 -15.06
CA SER A 32 7.27 -7.52 -16.05
C SER A 32 7.39 -6.05 -15.64
N LYS A 33 8.52 -5.42 -16.00
CA LYS A 33 8.75 -3.99 -15.74
C LYS A 33 7.62 -3.12 -16.30
N THR A 34 7.15 -3.41 -17.51
CA THR A 34 6.02 -2.70 -18.13
C THR A 34 4.73 -2.84 -17.34
N ALA A 35 4.42 -4.03 -16.80
CA ALA A 35 3.22 -4.22 -15.98
C ALA A 35 3.31 -3.44 -14.65
N ARG A 36 4.50 -3.38 -14.04
CA ARG A 36 4.75 -2.58 -12.83
C ARG A 36 4.65 -1.09 -13.10
N LEU A 37 5.28 -0.61 -14.17
CA LEU A 37 5.23 0.79 -14.56
C LEU A 37 3.79 1.26 -14.76
N ARG A 38 2.98 0.51 -15.52
CA ARG A 38 1.56 0.82 -15.71
C ARG A 38 0.77 0.88 -14.40
N SER A 39 1.05 0.00 -13.44
CA SER A 39 0.39 0.00 -12.14
C SER A 39 0.83 1.15 -11.23
N ILE A 40 2.06 1.64 -11.41
CA ILE A 40 2.61 2.75 -10.64
C ILE A 40 2.12 4.08 -11.21
N GLU A 41 2.17 4.23 -12.54
CA GLU A 41 1.72 5.40 -13.29
C GLU A 41 0.21 5.63 -13.25
N SER A 42 -0.58 4.61 -12.89
CA SER A 42 -2.02 4.80 -12.67
C SER A 42 -2.32 5.62 -11.41
N SER A 43 -1.34 5.80 -10.52
CA SER A 43 -1.52 6.59 -9.31
C SER A 43 -1.81 8.06 -9.64
N ASN A 44 -2.87 8.61 -9.07
CA ASN A 44 -3.23 10.02 -9.25
C ASN A 44 -4.02 10.55 -8.04
N PRO A 45 -4.22 11.88 -7.89
CA PRO A 45 -4.90 12.48 -6.74
C PRO A 45 -6.38 12.08 -6.56
N ASN A 46 -7.05 11.56 -7.60
CA ASN A 46 -8.48 11.25 -7.63
C ASN A 46 -8.79 9.74 -7.61
N LEU A 47 -7.82 8.92 -7.21
CA LEU A 47 -7.82 7.44 -7.23
C LEU A 47 -7.49 6.81 -8.60
N PRO A 48 -6.75 5.68 -8.62
CA PRO A 48 -6.12 5.04 -7.46
C PRO A 48 -4.97 5.89 -6.87
N ILE A 49 -4.81 5.91 -5.55
CA ILE A 49 -3.66 6.55 -4.89
C ILE A 49 -2.75 5.45 -4.34
N SER A 50 -1.51 5.41 -4.83
CA SER A 50 -0.47 4.52 -4.33
C SER A 50 0.39 5.29 -3.34
N LEU A 51 0.40 4.85 -2.08
CA LEU A 51 1.23 5.45 -1.04
C LEU A 51 2.55 4.70 -0.93
N ILE A 52 3.64 5.45 -0.77
CA ILE A 52 4.97 4.92 -0.50
C ILE A 52 5.53 5.50 0.79
N MET A 53 6.35 4.70 1.46
CA MET A 53 7.12 5.12 2.62
C MET A 53 8.53 5.50 2.16
N VAL A 54 8.97 6.71 2.50
CA VAL A 54 10.29 7.23 2.18
C VAL A 54 11.00 7.66 3.47
N SER A 55 12.31 7.43 3.51
CA SER A 55 13.20 8.00 4.53
C SER A 55 14.07 9.08 3.90
N ASN A 56 14.76 9.87 4.71
CA ASN A 56 15.70 10.90 4.25
C ASN A 56 16.79 10.38 3.28
N THR A 57 17.07 9.08 3.28
CA THR A 57 18.16 8.49 2.49
C THR A 57 17.68 7.53 1.41
N THR A 58 16.51 6.89 1.57
CA THR A 58 16.04 5.83 0.65
C THR A 58 14.52 5.68 0.66
N THR A 59 13.98 5.15 -0.45
CA THR A 59 12.61 4.65 -0.51
C THR A 59 12.48 3.40 0.37
N VAL A 60 11.74 3.48 1.48
CA VAL A 60 11.52 2.37 2.43
C VAL A 60 10.19 1.70 2.09
N LEU A 61 10.05 1.20 0.87
CA LEU A 61 9.07 0.14 0.69
C LEU A 61 9.56 -1.06 1.50
N ILE A 62 8.64 -1.83 2.10
CA ILE A 62 8.91 -2.80 3.17
C ILE A 62 9.87 -3.90 2.68
N ASN A 63 11.16 -3.60 2.68
CA ASN A 63 12.24 -4.52 2.43
C ASN A 63 12.19 -5.57 3.55
N PRO A 64 12.42 -6.87 3.25
CA PRO A 64 12.56 -7.90 4.27
C PRO A 64 13.43 -7.49 5.48
N ALA A 65 14.51 -6.73 5.27
CA ALA A 65 15.41 -6.23 6.31
C ALA A 65 14.76 -5.22 7.30
N ASN A 66 13.60 -4.65 6.94
CA ASN A 66 12.86 -3.68 7.74
C ASN A 66 11.53 -4.23 8.29
N ARG A 67 11.28 -5.55 8.13
CA ARG A 67 10.14 -6.21 8.76
C ARG A 67 10.24 -6.15 10.29
N GLY A 68 9.09 -6.20 10.97
CA GLY A 68 9.03 -6.17 12.44
C GLY A 68 9.26 -4.80 13.10
N LYS A 69 9.57 -3.75 12.32
CA LYS A 69 9.80 -2.38 12.84
C LYS A 69 8.54 -1.49 12.91
N GLY A 70 7.36 -2.07 12.69
CA GLY A 70 6.08 -1.33 12.74
C GLY A 70 5.71 -0.56 11.47
N PHE A 71 6.55 -0.55 10.44
CA PHE A 71 6.30 0.21 9.19
C PHE A 71 5.04 -0.21 8.44
N GLY A 72 4.70 -1.50 8.44
CA GLY A 72 3.44 -1.97 7.86
C GLY A 72 2.21 -1.38 8.57
N LYS A 73 2.26 -1.27 9.90
CA LYS A 73 1.19 -0.64 10.68
C LYS A 73 1.07 0.84 10.35
N LEU A 74 2.19 1.57 10.34
CA LEU A 74 2.21 2.99 9.99
C LEU A 74 1.66 3.26 8.58
N LEU A 75 2.04 2.43 7.60
CA LEU A 75 1.54 2.57 6.23
C LEU A 75 0.03 2.36 6.15
N MET A 76 -0.51 1.33 6.83
CA MET A 76 -1.95 1.06 6.87
C MET A 76 -2.73 2.18 7.56
N GLU A 77 -2.24 2.71 8.67
CA GLU A 77 -2.87 3.84 9.37
C GLU A 77 -2.95 5.09 8.47
N GLU A 78 -1.92 5.38 7.67
CA GLU A 78 -1.98 6.50 6.72
C GLU A 78 -2.92 6.22 5.54
N CYS A 79 -2.99 4.97 5.05
CA CYS A 79 -4.00 4.57 4.06
C CYS A 79 -5.42 4.80 4.58
N GLU A 80 -5.71 4.38 5.81
CA GLU A 80 -7.03 4.55 6.45
C GLU A 80 -7.38 6.03 6.68
N LYS A 81 -6.44 6.83 7.19
CA LYS A 81 -6.63 8.29 7.33
C LYS A 81 -6.93 8.94 5.99
N LEU A 82 -6.25 8.54 4.92
CA LEU A 82 -6.51 9.04 3.58
C LEU A 82 -7.90 8.61 3.09
N ALA A 83 -8.29 7.34 3.29
CA ALA A 83 -9.61 6.85 2.91
C ALA A 83 -10.73 7.66 3.60
N VAL A 84 -10.60 7.93 4.90
CA VAL A 84 -11.54 8.78 5.66
C VAL A 84 -11.61 10.20 5.08
N LYS A 85 -10.45 10.81 4.76
CA LYS A 85 -10.41 12.15 4.13
C LYS A 85 -11.10 12.21 2.77
N LEU A 86 -11.09 11.10 2.03
CA LEU A 86 -11.77 10.97 0.74
C LEU A 86 -13.26 10.60 0.88
N GLY A 87 -13.77 10.46 2.10
CA GLY A 87 -15.18 10.16 2.38
C GLY A 87 -15.52 8.67 2.40
N PHE A 88 -14.53 7.78 2.41
CA PHE A 88 -14.77 6.34 2.58
C PHE A 88 -14.96 5.99 4.06
N SER A 89 -15.92 5.10 4.34
CA SER A 89 -16.20 4.59 5.69
C SER A 89 -15.67 3.19 5.94
N THR A 90 -15.34 2.44 4.87
CA THR A 90 -15.02 1.01 4.95
C THR A 90 -13.83 0.68 4.06
N ALA A 91 -12.85 -0.04 4.61
CA ALA A 91 -11.75 -0.64 3.86
C ALA A 91 -11.88 -2.17 3.88
N VAL A 92 -11.74 -2.80 2.72
CA VAL A 92 -11.75 -4.26 2.56
C VAL A 92 -10.49 -4.72 1.83
N LEU A 93 -9.96 -5.88 2.23
CA LEU A 93 -8.78 -6.48 1.60
C LEU A 93 -8.85 -7.99 1.67
N SER A 94 -8.08 -8.64 0.80
CA SER A 94 -7.90 -10.09 0.79
C SER A 94 -6.48 -10.44 1.22
N THR A 95 -6.32 -11.45 2.07
CA THR A 95 -5.01 -11.96 2.48
C THR A 95 -5.08 -13.46 2.75
N HIS A 96 -4.01 -14.20 2.44
CA HIS A 96 -3.90 -15.62 2.74
C HIS A 96 -3.03 -15.90 3.97
N ASP A 97 -1.98 -15.10 4.19
CA ASP A 97 -0.90 -15.39 5.14
C ASP A 97 -0.65 -14.27 6.17
N LYS A 98 -1.33 -13.12 6.08
CA LYS A 98 -1.17 -11.98 6.99
C LYS A 98 -2.40 -11.67 7.83
N GLN A 99 -3.32 -12.62 8.00
CA GLN A 99 -4.58 -12.42 8.74
C GLN A 99 -4.36 -11.81 10.13
N GLN A 100 -3.45 -12.38 10.92
CA GLN A 100 -3.12 -11.88 12.26
C GLN A 100 -2.55 -10.46 12.28
N PHE A 101 -1.85 -10.05 11.21
CA PHE A 101 -1.35 -8.68 11.09
C PHE A 101 -2.51 -7.70 10.96
N TYR A 102 -3.48 -7.98 10.08
CA TYR A 102 -4.64 -7.12 9.89
C TYR A 102 -5.61 -7.14 11.08
N GLN A 103 -5.76 -8.28 11.77
CA GLN A 103 -6.53 -8.35 13.03
C GLN A 103 -5.96 -7.42 14.11
N LYS A 104 -4.63 -7.31 14.22
CA LYS A 104 -3.97 -6.36 15.16
C LYS A 104 -4.21 -4.89 14.79
N LEU A 105 -4.62 -4.61 13.56
CA LEU A 105 -5.03 -3.27 13.10
C LEU A 105 -6.53 -3.03 13.25
N GLY A 106 -7.29 -4.04 13.69
CA GLY A 106 -8.75 -3.93 13.87
C GLY A 106 -9.58 -4.41 12.67
N TYR A 107 -8.96 -5.04 11.66
CA TYR A 107 -9.72 -5.68 10.59
C TYR A 107 -10.39 -6.97 11.08
N GLU A 108 -11.62 -7.18 10.64
CA GLU A 108 -12.41 -8.37 10.92
C GLU A 108 -12.65 -9.19 9.65
N PHE A 109 -12.87 -10.50 9.82
CA PHE A 109 -13.27 -11.34 8.69
C PHE A 109 -14.65 -10.94 8.19
N CYS A 110 -14.80 -10.85 6.87
CA CYS A 110 -16.06 -10.58 6.21
C CYS A 110 -16.31 -11.55 5.05
N GLN A 111 -17.54 -11.54 4.53
CA GLN A 111 -17.87 -12.28 3.32
C GLN A 111 -17.07 -11.72 2.12
N PRO A 112 -16.72 -12.55 1.12
CA PRO A 112 -15.99 -12.10 -0.05
C PRO A 112 -16.70 -10.92 -0.74
N VAL A 113 -15.97 -9.84 -0.98
CA VAL A 113 -16.46 -8.66 -1.69
C VAL A 113 -15.93 -8.66 -3.11
N SER A 114 -16.79 -8.44 -4.11
CA SER A 114 -16.36 -8.29 -5.50
C SER A 114 -15.68 -6.94 -5.69
N GLN A 115 -14.45 -6.95 -6.22
CA GLN A 115 -13.73 -5.74 -6.64
C GLN A 115 -14.35 -5.09 -7.90
N TYR A 116 -15.15 -5.84 -8.65
CA TYR A 116 -15.90 -5.35 -9.79
C TYR A 116 -17.35 -5.14 -9.36
N GLY A 117 -17.84 -3.91 -9.44
CA GLY A 117 -19.24 -3.60 -9.20
C GLY A 117 -20.11 -4.38 -10.18
N GLY A 118 -20.75 -5.45 -9.69
CA GLY A 118 -21.73 -6.24 -10.42
C GLY A 118 -22.93 -6.42 -9.52
N VAL A 119 -24.07 -5.89 -9.94
CA VAL A 119 -25.36 -6.23 -9.34
C VAL A 119 -25.51 -7.74 -9.47
N VAL A 120 -25.58 -8.46 -8.36
CA VAL A 120 -26.00 -9.86 -8.37
C VAL A 120 -27.48 -9.83 -8.79
N PRO A 121 -27.88 -10.37 -9.96
CA PRO A 121 -29.30 -10.48 -10.25
C PRO A 121 -29.89 -11.46 -9.25
N SER A 122 -30.93 -11.01 -8.54
CA SER A 122 -31.84 -11.85 -7.75
C SER A 122 -32.55 -12.88 -8.62
#